data_AF-A0A4V6YUI2-F1
#
_entry.id   AF-A0A4V6YUI2-F1
#
_cell.length_a   1.000
_cell.length_b   1.000
_cell.length_c   1.000
_cell.angle_alpha   90.00
_cell.angle_beta   90.00
_cell.angle_gamma   90.00
#
_symmetry.space_group_name_H-M   'P 1'
#
loop_
_entity.id
_entity.type
_entity.pdbx_description
1 polymer ?
#
loop_
_entity_poly.entity_id
_entity_poly.type
_entity_poly.pdbx_seq_one_letter_code
_entity_poly.pdbx_strand_id
1 'polypeptide(L)'
;MNNRIIVDVLVEASRLLETKGWNKFAMARNDRGEAVNLDSSEASCYCLSGALCMAWRAVDPANEEFYFKYFEKKFSDVLRESHGFDGTFTQWNDSVATSRDHVLNVIQSVITSLLDEGPYKESPPLSPRFLIEQEKRWA
;
A
#
# COMPACT_ATOMS: atom_id res chain seq x y z
N MET A 1 -8.62 4.33 -12.90
CA MET A 1 -8.70 4.54 -11.43
C MET A 1 -7.81 5.73 -11.12
N ASN A 2 -8.27 6.73 -10.38
CA ASN A 2 -7.42 7.87 -10.03
C ASN A 2 -6.47 7.41 -8.92
N ASN A 3 -5.20 7.15 -9.24
CA ASN A 3 -4.19 6.72 -8.26
C ASN A 3 -4.09 7.67 -7.05
N ARG A 4 -4.53 8.92 -7.20
CA ARG A 4 -4.59 9.90 -6.12
C ARG A 4 -5.39 9.42 -4.91
N ILE A 5 -6.60 8.88 -5.09
CA ILE A 5 -7.43 8.42 -3.95
C ILE A 5 -6.74 7.26 -3.24
N ILE A 6 -6.15 6.32 -3.98
CA ILE A 6 -5.41 5.19 -3.41
C ILE A 6 -4.22 5.70 -2.58
N VAL A 7 -3.46 6.66 -3.13
CA VAL A 7 -2.32 7.26 -2.42
C VAL A 7 -2.78 8.00 -1.18
N ASP A 8 -3.87 8.78 -1.26
CA ASP A 8 -4.44 9.49 -0.10
C ASP A 8 -4.84 8.50 1.02
N VAL A 9 -5.39 7.33 0.67
CA VAL A 9 -5.68 6.26 1.64
C VAL A 9 -4.41 5.66 2.25
N LEU A 10 -3.38 5.41 1.46
CA LEU A 10 -2.11 4.87 1.99
C LEU A 10 -1.40 5.87 2.91
N VAL A 11 -1.48 7.16 2.59
CA VAL A 11 -0.97 8.25 3.44
C VAL A 11 -1.76 8.31 4.75
N GLU A 12 -3.09 8.25 4.69
CA GLU A 12 -3.92 8.26 5.89
C GLU A 12 -3.72 6.99 6.75
N ALA A 13 -3.52 5.82 6.14
CA ALA A 13 -3.19 4.59 6.86
C ALA A 13 -1.84 4.71 7.57
N SER A 14 -0.85 5.31 6.92
CA SER A 14 0.45 5.61 7.53
C SER A 14 0.28 6.53 8.75
N ARG A 15 -0.48 7.63 8.59
CA ARG A 15 -0.79 8.57 9.67
C ARG A 15 -1.46 7.88 10.86
N LEU A 16 -2.42 6.98 10.61
CA LEU A 16 -3.07 6.19 11.66
C LEU A 16 -2.06 5.31 12.40
N LEU A 17 -1.21 4.57 11.69
CA LEU A 17 -0.19 3.72 12.32
C LEU A 17 0.83 4.53 13.13
N GLU A 18 1.21 5.72 12.66
CA GLU A 18 2.12 6.62 13.38
C GLU A 18 1.50 7.19 14.65
N THR A 19 0.24 7.61 14.60
CA THR A 19 -0.42 8.35 15.69
C THR A 19 -1.14 7.47 16.70
N LYS A 20 -1.64 6.30 16.28
CA LYS A 20 -2.31 5.32 17.14
C LYS A 20 -1.33 4.23 17.54
N GLY A 21 -0.64 3.66 16.56
CA GLY A 21 0.31 2.58 16.76
C GLY A 21 -0.04 1.37 15.92
N TRP A 22 0.87 0.40 15.91
CA TRP A 22 0.77 -0.81 15.11
C TRP A 22 0.63 -2.05 15.99
N ASN A 23 -0.17 -3.02 15.54
CA ASN A 23 -0.27 -4.32 16.17
C ASN A 23 -0.34 -5.48 15.15
N LYS A 24 -0.19 -6.70 15.66
CA LYS A 24 -0.38 -7.96 14.93
C LYS A 24 -1.65 -8.68 15.35
N PHE A 25 -2.17 -9.50 14.44
CA PHE A 25 -3.23 -10.49 14.66
C PHE A 25 -4.62 -9.93 15.00
N ALA A 26 -4.78 -8.62 15.15
CA ALA A 26 -6.07 -7.98 15.40
C ALA A 26 -6.22 -6.70 14.58
N MET A 27 -7.40 -6.46 14.02
CA MET A 27 -7.62 -5.25 13.24
C MET A 27 -7.46 -3.98 14.09
N ALA A 28 -7.94 -4.00 15.34
CA ALA A 28 -7.77 -2.93 16.31
C ALA A 28 -7.57 -3.49 17.72
N ARG A 29 -6.81 -2.77 18.54
CA ARG A 29 -6.72 -2.99 19.99
C ARG A 29 -6.82 -1.68 20.75
N ASN A 30 -7.27 -1.77 22.00
CA ASN A 30 -7.23 -0.65 22.94
C ASN A 30 -5.88 -0.57 23.70
N ASP A 31 -5.74 0.41 24.58
CA ASP A 31 -4.51 0.67 25.35
C ASP A 31 -4.14 -0.45 26.34
N ARG A 32 -5.08 -1.36 26.62
CA ARG A 32 -4.85 -2.56 27.44
C ARG A 32 -4.40 -3.76 26.60
N GLY A 33 -4.30 -3.59 25.27
CA GLY A 33 -3.96 -4.66 24.33
C GLY A 33 -5.14 -5.59 23.98
N GLU A 34 -6.36 -5.27 24.43
CA GLU A 34 -7.55 -6.07 24.15
C GLU A 34 -8.04 -5.79 22.73
N ALA A 35 -8.48 -6.83 22.03
CA ALA A 35 -9.08 -6.66 20.71
C ALA A 35 -10.42 -5.93 20.85
N VAL A 36 -10.61 -4.90 20.02
CA VAL A 36 -11.84 -4.10 19.98
C VAL A 36 -12.36 -4.00 18.55
N ASN A 37 -13.60 -3.54 18.39
CA ASN A 37 -14.14 -3.23 17.08
C ASN A 37 -13.30 -2.16 16.39
N LEU A 38 -13.22 -2.25 15.06
CA LEU A 38 -12.37 -1.40 14.23
C LEU A 38 -12.71 0.10 14.37
N ASP A 39 -14.00 0.41 14.51
CA ASP A 39 -14.59 1.73 14.65
C ASP A 39 -14.78 2.16 16.11
N SER A 40 -14.31 1.35 17.07
CA SER A 40 -14.42 1.69 18.49
C SER A 40 -13.65 2.97 18.82
N SER A 41 -14.25 3.83 19.64
CA SER A 41 -13.56 5.00 20.21
C SER A 41 -12.39 4.60 21.12
N GLU A 42 -12.40 3.37 21.63
CA GLU A 42 -11.31 2.80 22.45
C GLU A 42 -10.15 2.27 21.60
N ALA A 43 -10.27 2.25 20.26
CA ALA A 43 -9.19 1.78 19.40
C ALA A 43 -7.97 2.71 19.50
N SER A 44 -6.87 2.14 19.97
CA SER A 44 -5.62 2.85 20.17
C SER A 44 -4.50 2.36 19.28
N CYS A 45 -4.56 1.17 18.67
CA CYS A 45 -3.63 0.76 17.62
C CYS A 45 -4.29 -0.17 16.60
N TYR A 46 -3.74 -0.24 15.40
CA TYR A 46 -4.29 -1.01 14.28
C TYR A 46 -3.23 -1.93 13.65
N CYS A 47 -3.64 -3.07 13.09
CA CYS A 47 -2.80 -3.77 12.12
C CYS A 47 -2.83 -3.07 10.76
N LEU A 48 -1.99 -3.49 9.80
CA LEU A 48 -2.00 -2.92 8.44
C LEU A 48 -3.40 -2.97 7.80
N SER A 49 -4.10 -4.11 7.86
CA SER A 49 -5.45 -4.26 7.29
C SER A 49 -6.46 -3.34 7.99
N GLY A 50 -6.38 -3.21 9.32
CA GLY A 50 -7.23 -2.31 10.09
C GLY A 50 -7.01 -0.84 9.73
N ALA A 51 -5.75 -0.42 9.62
CA ALA A 51 -5.39 0.93 9.23
C ALA A 51 -5.89 1.26 7.82
N LEU A 52 -5.74 0.35 6.85
CA LEU A 52 -6.24 0.52 5.49
C LEU A 52 -7.77 0.68 5.45
N CYS A 53 -8.52 -0.14 6.19
CA CYS A 53 -9.97 -0.03 6.26
C CYS A 53 -10.42 1.31 6.88
N MET A 54 -9.79 1.75 7.97
CA MET A 54 -10.14 3.02 8.62
C MET A 54 -9.75 4.23 7.77
N ALA A 55 -8.56 4.21 7.18
CA ALA A 55 -8.12 5.24 6.24
C ALA A 55 -9.06 5.35 5.05
N TRP A 56 -9.52 4.21 4.54
CA TRP A 56 -10.48 4.18 3.46
C TRP A 56 -11.79 4.88 3.83
N ARG A 57 -12.40 4.47 4.94
CA ARG A 57 -13.67 5.04 5.42
C ARG A 57 -13.58 6.54 5.66
N ALA A 58 -12.38 7.05 5.98
CA ALA A 58 -12.13 8.48 6.13
C ALA A 58 -12.02 9.22 4.78
N VAL A 59 -11.37 8.62 3.78
CA VAL A 59 -11.06 9.28 2.49
C VAL A 59 -12.18 9.13 1.47
N ASP A 60 -12.79 7.94 1.35
CA ASP A 60 -13.80 7.64 0.32
C ASP A 60 -14.81 6.58 0.79
N PRO A 61 -15.66 6.90 1.78
CA PRO A 61 -16.58 5.95 2.39
C PRO A 61 -17.58 5.30 1.41
N ALA A 62 -17.79 5.88 0.23
CA ALA A 62 -18.83 5.46 -0.71
C ALA A 62 -18.52 4.14 -1.44
N ASN A 63 -17.28 3.68 -1.50
CA ASN A 63 -16.94 2.48 -2.29
C ASN A 63 -16.18 1.38 -1.52
N GLU A 64 -16.29 1.31 -0.19
CA GLU A 64 -15.48 0.44 0.72
C GLU A 64 -15.26 -1.01 0.20
N GLU A 65 -16.25 -1.58 -0.50
CA GLU A 65 -16.23 -2.95 -1.03
C GLU A 65 -15.13 -3.26 -2.07
N PHE A 66 -14.56 -2.25 -2.74
CA PHE A 66 -13.62 -2.46 -3.85
C PHE A 66 -12.14 -2.56 -3.44
N TYR A 67 -11.79 -2.19 -2.20
CA TYR A 67 -10.39 -1.84 -1.90
C TYR A 67 -9.54 -2.97 -1.37
N PHE A 68 -10.14 -3.91 -0.64
CA PHE A 68 -9.36 -5.00 -0.06
C PHE A 68 -8.61 -5.80 -1.13
N LYS A 69 -9.30 -6.17 -2.22
CA LYS A 69 -8.68 -6.89 -3.34
C LYS A 69 -7.59 -6.08 -4.04
N TYR A 70 -7.78 -4.77 -4.17
CA TYR A 70 -6.81 -3.90 -4.81
C TYR A 70 -5.53 -3.79 -3.98
N PHE A 71 -5.66 -3.49 -2.68
CA PHE A 71 -4.50 -3.44 -1.78
C PHE A 71 -3.84 -4.79 -1.63
N GLU A 72 -4.61 -5.87 -1.50
CA GLU A 72 -4.06 -7.22 -1.42
C GLU A 72 -3.11 -7.48 -2.59
N LYS A 73 -3.53 -7.14 -3.81
CA LYS A 73 -2.68 -7.25 -4.99
C LYS A 73 -1.44 -6.36 -4.90
N LYS A 74 -1.62 -5.06 -4.62
CA LYS A 74 -0.51 -4.09 -4.63
C LYS A 74 0.55 -4.36 -3.57
N PHE A 75 0.12 -4.68 -2.35
CA PHE A 75 1.05 -5.07 -1.29
C PHE A 75 1.73 -6.40 -1.61
N SER A 76 1.00 -7.41 -2.10
CA SER A 76 1.62 -8.70 -2.47
C SER A 76 2.66 -8.56 -3.58
N ASP A 77 2.40 -7.72 -4.59
CA ASP A 77 3.37 -7.43 -5.66
C ASP A 77 4.66 -6.81 -5.08
N VAL A 78 4.53 -5.77 -4.25
CA VAL A 78 5.68 -5.12 -3.58
C VAL A 78 6.42 -6.10 -2.66
N LEU A 79 5.71 -6.87 -1.84
CA LEU A 79 6.31 -7.82 -0.89
C LEU A 79 7.07 -8.94 -1.61
N ARG A 80 6.55 -9.42 -2.74
CA ARG A 80 7.24 -10.40 -3.57
C ARG A 80 8.51 -9.83 -4.19
N GLU A 81 8.44 -8.62 -4.74
CA GLU A 81 9.58 -7.98 -5.41
C GLU A 81 10.69 -7.58 -4.44
N SER A 82 10.34 -7.00 -3.28
CA SER A 82 11.32 -6.42 -2.35
C SER A 82 11.72 -7.34 -1.20
N HIS A 83 10.87 -8.31 -0.83
CA HIS A 83 11.10 -9.20 0.32
C HIS A 83 11.08 -10.69 -0.05
N GLY A 84 10.83 -11.05 -1.32
CA GLY A 84 10.72 -12.45 -1.74
C GLY A 84 9.57 -13.20 -1.07
N PHE A 85 8.55 -12.49 -0.58
CA PHE A 85 7.43 -13.06 0.16
C PHE A 85 6.21 -13.26 -0.77
N ASP A 86 5.73 -14.50 -0.87
CA ASP A 86 4.66 -14.90 -1.81
C ASP A 86 3.30 -15.17 -1.13
N GLY A 87 3.09 -14.60 0.06
CA GLY A 87 1.83 -14.68 0.81
C GLY A 87 1.03 -13.37 0.78
N THR A 88 -0.10 -13.35 1.49
CA THR A 88 -0.92 -12.13 1.61
C THR A 88 -0.26 -11.08 2.48
N PHE A 89 -0.59 -9.81 2.30
CA PHE A 89 -0.03 -8.76 3.17
C PHE A 89 -0.50 -8.91 4.63
N THR A 90 -1.67 -9.52 4.85
CA THR A 90 -2.14 -9.85 6.20
C THR A 90 -1.26 -10.92 6.84
N GLN A 91 -0.93 -11.99 6.12
CA GLN A 91 0.03 -13.01 6.59
C GLN A 91 1.39 -12.38 6.86
N TRP A 92 1.86 -11.50 5.97
CA TRP A 92 3.12 -10.79 6.15
C TRP A 92 3.12 -9.92 7.41
N ASN A 93 2.07 -9.11 7.65
CA ASN A 93 1.93 -8.26 8.83
C ASN A 93 2.07 -9.08 10.12
N ASP A 94 1.40 -10.22 10.16
CA ASP A 94 1.28 -11.04 11.36
C ASP A 94 2.53 -11.88 11.61
N SER A 95 3.12 -12.46 10.55
CA SER A 95 4.22 -13.42 10.70
C SER A 95 5.61 -12.85 10.41
N VAL A 96 5.75 -11.82 9.58
CA VAL A 96 7.04 -11.34 9.07
C VAL A 96 7.37 -9.93 9.55
N ALA A 97 6.40 -9.01 9.53
CA ALA A 97 6.66 -7.63 9.95
C ALA A 97 7.17 -7.58 11.40
N THR A 98 8.18 -6.76 11.65
CA THR A 98 8.91 -6.75 12.93
C THR A 98 8.68 -5.47 13.74
N SER A 99 8.22 -4.41 13.09
CA SER A 99 7.96 -3.12 13.71
C SER A 99 6.94 -2.32 12.90
N ARG A 100 6.38 -1.28 13.52
CA ARG A 100 5.57 -0.27 12.83
C ARG A 100 6.33 0.30 11.61
N ASP A 101 7.58 0.67 11.80
CA ASP A 101 8.38 1.32 10.75
C ASP A 101 8.63 0.36 9.57
N HIS A 102 8.74 -0.94 9.82
CA HIS A 102 8.79 -1.95 8.76
C HIS A 102 7.50 -1.94 7.93
N VAL A 103 6.34 -1.82 8.57
CA VAL A 103 5.04 -1.71 7.88
C VAL A 103 4.94 -0.38 7.11
N LEU A 104 5.33 0.73 7.72
CA LEU A 104 5.33 2.05 7.07
C LEU A 104 6.22 2.08 5.82
N ASN A 105 7.40 1.45 5.88
CA ASN A 105 8.28 1.33 4.72
C ASN A 105 7.63 0.53 3.58
N VAL A 106 6.90 -0.53 3.88
CA VAL A 106 6.15 -1.28 2.84
C VAL A 106 5.02 -0.43 2.26
N ILE A 107 4.27 0.32 3.08
CA ILE A 107 3.26 1.26 2.60
C ILE A 107 3.91 2.28 1.65
N GLN A 108 5.05 2.86 2.04
CA GLN A 108 5.78 3.81 1.22
C GLN A 108 6.25 3.21 -0.11
N SER A 109 6.72 1.96 -0.13
CA SER A 109 7.08 1.26 -1.36
C SER A 109 5.87 1.06 -2.29
N VAL A 110 4.69 0.76 -1.73
CA VAL A 110 3.44 0.70 -2.51
C VAL A 110 3.09 2.07 -3.09
N ILE A 111 3.19 3.14 -2.30
CA ILE A 111 2.97 4.52 -2.79
C ILE A 111 3.92 4.82 -3.96
N THR A 112 5.22 4.55 -3.81
CA THR A 112 6.22 4.78 -4.87
C THR A 112 5.88 4.01 -6.14
N SER A 113 5.55 2.72 -6.02
CA SER A 113 5.11 1.89 -7.15
C SER A 113 3.89 2.48 -7.89
N LEU A 114 2.91 3.02 -7.16
CA LEU A 114 1.72 3.64 -7.75
C LEU A 114 2.00 4.97 -8.46
N LEU A 115 3.00 5.71 -7.98
CA LEU A 115 3.45 6.95 -8.62
C LEU A 115 4.25 6.68 -9.90
N ASP A 116 5.06 5.62 -9.90
CA ASP A 116 5.82 5.16 -11.07
C ASP A 116 4.94 4.54 -12.18
N GLU A 117 3.73 4.10 -11.84
CA GLU A 117 2.69 3.65 -12.77
C GLU A 117 1.88 4.81 -13.39
N GLY A 118 2.09 6.06 -12.95
CA GLY A 118 1.41 7.24 -13.48
C GLY A 118 1.79 7.57 -14.94
N PRO A 119 1.08 8.50 -15.61
CA PRO A 119 1.31 8.88 -17.01
C PRO A 119 2.67 9.57 -17.29
N TYR A 120 3.59 9.58 -16.32
CA TYR A 120 4.91 10.21 -16.39
C TYR A 120 6.05 9.21 -16.65
N LYS A 121 5.77 8.02 -17.20
CA LYS A 121 6.79 7.33 -17.97
C LYS A 121 7.04 8.15 -19.24
N GLU A 122 7.91 9.16 -19.14
CA GLU A 122 8.72 9.56 -20.26
C GLU A 122 9.35 8.28 -20.80
N SER A 123 8.90 7.88 -21.99
CA SER A 123 9.57 6.82 -22.74
C SER A 123 11.07 7.09 -22.69
N PRO A 124 11.92 6.10 -22.34
CA PRO A 124 13.36 6.30 -22.39
C PRO A 124 13.71 6.85 -23.78
N PRO A 125 14.60 7.86 -23.90
CA PRO A 125 14.96 8.41 -25.19
C PRO A 125 15.37 7.25 -26.10
N LEU A 126 14.71 7.13 -27.25
CA LEU A 126 15.00 6.10 -28.22
C LEU A 126 16.51 6.11 -28.46
N SER A 127 17.15 4.97 -28.22
CA SER A 127 18.57 4.77 -28.49
C SER A 127 18.88 5.27 -29.91
N PRO A 128 20.00 5.98 -30.14
CA PRO A 128 20.42 6.40 -31.49
C PRO A 128 20.43 5.23 -32.49
N ARG A 129 20.60 4.00 -31.98
CA ARG A 129 20.55 2.76 -32.78
C ARG A 129 19.16 2.48 -33.38
N PHE A 130 18.09 2.87 -32.69
CA PHE A 130 16.70 2.69 -33.14
C PHE A 130 16.32 3.70 -34.24
N LEU A 131 16.90 4.90 -34.22
CA LEU A 131 16.70 5.91 -35.26
C LEU A 131 17.42 5.53 -36.57
N ILE A 132 18.62 4.96 -36.47
CA ILE A 132 19.40 4.50 -37.63
C ILE A 132 18.74 3.29 -38.34
N GLU A 133 18.03 2.43 -37.62
CA GLU A 133 17.30 1.30 -38.22
C GLU A 133 16.00 1.71 -38.93
N GLN A 134 15.37 2.82 -38.53
CA GLN A 134 14.20 3.37 -39.20
C GLN A 134 14.55 4.03 -40.55
N GLU A 135 15.69 4.75 -40.63
CA GLU A 135 16.13 5.41 -41.87
C GLU A 135 16.55 4.42 -42.96
N LYS A 136 17.05 3.23 -42.59
CA LYS A 136 17.38 2.16 -43.54
C LYS A 136 16.17 1.41 -44.10
N ARG A 137 14.97 1.65 -43.55
CA ARG A 137 13.75 0.95 -43.94
C ARG A 137 12.95 1.71 -45.01
N TRP A 138 13.37 2.93 -45.34
CA TRP A 138 12.75 3.83 -46.32
C TRP A 138 13.74 4.43 -47.32
N ALA A 139 14.98 3.91 -47.38
CA ALA A 139 15.97 4.18 -48.42
C ALA A 139 16.23 2.88 -49.20
#